data_AF-A0AAJ2C2B2-F1
#
_entry.id   AF-A0AAJ2C2B2-F1
#
_cell.length_a   1.000
_cell.length_b   1.000
_cell.length_c   1.000
_cell.angle_alpha   90.00
_cell.angle_beta   90.00
_cell.angle_gamma   90.00
#
_symmetry.space_group_name_H-M   'P 1'
#
loop_
_entity.id
_entity.type
_entity.pdbx_description
1 polymer ?
#
loop_
_entity_poly.entity_id
_entity_poly.type
_entity_poly.pdbx_seq_one_letter_code
_entity_poly.pdbx_strand_id
1 'polypeptide(L)'
;MLYDITMCKGGDCPRKHLCYRYTADIEGRQDFFPNPPFDFEQNTCEFYWQDVQRFEQIKARAYDLWLDERRPRGRALDHWLKAENECIYQWSQWDKLS
;
A
#
# COMPACT_ATOMS: atom_id res chain seq x y z
N MET A 1 20.30 -5.02 -0.27
CA MET A 1 20.31 -6.13 -1.24
C MET A 1 19.57 -7.31 -0.63
N LEU A 2 18.25 -7.25 -0.59
CA LEU A 2 17.41 -8.39 -0.20
C LEU A 2 16.62 -8.78 -1.45
N TYR A 3 17.33 -9.37 -2.42
CA TYR A 3 16.86 -9.55 -3.79
C TYR A 3 16.04 -10.82 -4.04
N ASP A 4 15.66 -11.51 -2.97
CA ASP A 4 14.95 -12.77 -3.07
C ASP A 4 13.54 -12.60 -2.49
N ILE A 5 12.73 -11.83 -3.21
CA ILE A 5 11.31 -11.72 -2.91
C ILE A 5 10.52 -12.16 -4.12
N THR A 6 9.62 -13.13 -3.92
CA THR A 6 8.61 -13.42 -4.95
C THR A 6 7.63 -12.25 -5.02
N MET A 7 7.51 -11.69 -6.22
CA MET A 7 6.68 -10.53 -6.54
C MET A 7 5.20 -10.93 -6.70
N CYS A 8 4.30 -9.98 -6.48
CA CYS A 8 2.86 -10.17 -6.60
C CYS A 8 2.27 -9.18 -7.61
N LYS A 9 1.42 -9.67 -8.52
CA LYS A 9 0.75 -8.83 -9.53
C LYS A 9 -0.37 -7.94 -8.95
N GLY A 10 -0.69 -8.09 -7.67
CA GLY A 10 -1.70 -7.28 -6.97
C GLY A 10 -3.14 -7.64 -7.29
N GLY A 11 -3.50 -7.88 -8.56
CA GLY A 11 -4.88 -8.26 -8.96
C GLY A 11 -5.96 -7.41 -8.29
N ASP A 12 -6.99 -8.11 -7.76
CA ASP A 12 -8.09 -7.54 -6.98
C ASP A 12 -7.78 -7.43 -5.46
N CYS A 13 -6.51 -7.55 -5.05
CA CYS A 13 -6.13 -7.43 -3.65
C CYS A 13 -6.38 -5.99 -3.14
N PRO A 14 -7.17 -5.81 -2.06
CA PRO A 14 -7.51 -4.48 -1.54
C PRO A 14 -6.31 -3.74 -0.93
N ARG A 15 -5.26 -4.48 -0.54
CA ARG A 15 -4.07 -3.94 0.12
C ARG A 15 -2.83 -3.92 -0.77
N LYS A 16 -2.97 -4.12 -2.08
CA LYS A 16 -1.82 -4.21 -3.00
C LYS A 16 -0.90 -3.01 -2.92
N HIS A 17 -1.46 -1.80 -2.83
CA HIS A 17 -0.69 -0.56 -2.75
C HIS A 17 0.09 -0.39 -1.44
N LEU A 18 -0.13 -1.24 -0.43
CA LEU A 18 0.61 -1.28 0.83
C LEU A 18 1.44 -2.55 0.98
N CYS A 19 1.54 -3.38 -0.07
CA CYS A 19 2.29 -4.62 -0.05
C CYS A 19 3.59 -4.46 -0.85
N TYR A 20 4.73 -4.61 -0.18
CA TYR A 20 6.06 -4.49 -0.79
C TYR A 20 6.27 -5.44 -1.98
N ARG A 21 5.61 -6.60 -1.98
CA ARG A 21 5.67 -7.56 -3.11
C ARG A 21 5.03 -7.03 -4.40
N TYR A 22 4.13 -6.06 -4.29
CA TYR A 22 3.52 -5.38 -5.44
C TYR A 22 4.27 -4.10 -5.79
N THR A 23 4.80 -3.39 -4.78
CA THR A 23 5.32 -2.04 -4.94
C THR A 23 6.83 -1.95 -5.14
N ALA A 24 7.57 -3.03 -4.87
CA ALA A 24 9.01 -3.06 -5.07
C ALA A 24 9.37 -2.90 -6.55
N ASP A 25 10.45 -2.18 -6.81
CA ASP A 25 10.97 -1.99 -8.16
C ASP A 25 11.50 -3.32 -8.72
N ILE A 26 11.13 -3.62 -9.97
CA ILE A 26 11.56 -4.85 -10.64
C ILE A 26 12.91 -4.58 -11.31
N GLU A 27 13.99 -4.96 -10.62
CA GLU A 27 15.33 -4.94 -11.20
C GLU A 27 15.69 -6.33 -11.74
N GLY A 28 15.96 -6.40 -13.05
CA GLY A 28 16.40 -7.62 -13.73
C GLY A 28 15.30 -8.69 -13.85
N ARG A 29 15.68 -9.95 -13.61
CA ARG A 29 14.74 -11.08 -13.63
C ARG A 29 14.25 -11.33 -12.20
N GLN A 30 12.94 -11.30 -12.02
CA GLN A 30 12.27 -11.59 -10.75
C GLN A 30 11.22 -12.70 -10.93
N ASP A 31 10.98 -13.47 -9.87
CA ASP A 31 9.92 -14.46 -9.84
C ASP A 31 8.60 -13.84 -9.37
N PHE A 32 7.50 -14.29 -9.96
CA PHE A 32 6.15 -13.81 -9.63
C PHE A 32 5.28 -14.96 -9.18
N PHE A 33 4.42 -14.71 -8.19
CA PHE A 33 3.32 -15.61 -7.90
C PHE A 33 2.43 -15.78 -9.15
N PRO A 34 2.06 -17.02 -9.52
CA PRO A 34 1.21 -17.25 -10.68
C PRO A 34 -0.17 -16.60 -10.49
N ASN A 35 -0.72 -16.68 -9.26
CA ASN A 35 -1.96 -16.04 -8.83
C ASN A 35 -1.73 -15.29 -7.50
N PRO A 36 -2.44 -14.18 -7.22
CA PRO A 36 -2.33 -13.49 -5.93
C PRO A 36 -2.68 -14.43 -4.76
N PRO A 37 -1.81 -14.56 -3.74
CA PRO A 37 -2.04 -15.49 -2.62
C PRO A 37 -2.99 -14.89 -1.55
N PHE A 38 -3.86 -13.98 -1.96
CA PHE A 38 -4.80 -13.31 -1.06
C PHE A 38 -6.04 -14.17 -0.86
N ASP A 39 -6.38 -14.45 0.39
CA ASP A 39 -7.61 -15.14 0.77
C ASP A 39 -8.74 -14.12 0.90
N PHE A 40 -9.69 -14.16 -0.03
CA PHE A 40 -10.85 -13.27 -0.06
C PHE A 40 -11.94 -13.66 0.95
N GLU A 41 -12.00 -14.91 1.40
CA GLU A 41 -12.97 -15.35 2.41
C GLU A 41 -12.55 -14.85 3.79
N GLN A 42 -11.26 -14.89 4.09
CA GLN A 42 -10.71 -14.44 5.38
C GLN A 42 -10.22 -12.99 5.37
N ASN A 43 -10.11 -12.36 4.20
CA ASN A 43 -9.54 -11.03 4.01
C ASN A 43 -8.08 -10.93 4.54
N THR A 44 -7.31 -11.99 4.35
CA THR A 44 -5.92 -12.13 4.83
C THR A 44 -5.00 -12.60 3.71
N CYS A 45 -3.69 -12.39 3.90
CA CYS A 45 -2.67 -12.88 3.00
C CYS A 45 -1.44 -13.21 3.82
N GLU A 46 -1.05 -14.48 3.86
CA GLU A 46 0.13 -14.96 4.61
C GLU A 46 1.42 -14.29 4.11
N PHE A 47 1.50 -14.00 2.81
CA PHE A 47 2.65 -13.38 2.17
C PHE A 47 2.60 -11.85 2.19
N TYR A 48 1.65 -11.25 2.92
CA TYR A 48 1.57 -9.81 3.06
C TYR A 48 2.84 -9.28 3.71
N TRP A 49 3.52 -8.39 3.00
CA TRP A 49 4.68 -7.67 3.50
C TRP A 49 4.38 -6.19 3.41
N GLN A 50 4.27 -5.52 4.56
CA GLN A 50 4.01 -4.09 4.59
C GLN A 50 5.11 -3.29 3.86
N ASP A 51 4.69 -2.50 2.88
CA ASP A 51 5.53 -1.45 2.30
C ASP A 51 5.63 -0.30 3.32
N VAL A 52 6.77 -0.24 4.02
CA VAL A 52 7.04 0.77 5.04
C VAL A 52 7.06 2.17 4.44
N GLN A 53 7.56 2.33 3.21
CA GLN A 53 7.67 3.64 2.58
C GLN A 53 6.28 4.21 2.28
N ARG A 54 5.42 3.43 1.63
CA ARG A 54 4.04 3.85 1.35
C ARG A 54 3.19 3.99 2.61
N PHE A 55 3.41 3.14 3.61
CA PHE A 55 2.74 3.28 4.91
C PHE A 55 3.10 4.60 5.61
N GLU A 56 4.37 4.98 5.64
CA GLU A 56 4.80 6.25 6.24
C GLU A 56 4.29 7.47 5.44
N GLN A 57 4.12 7.35 4.11
CA GLN A 57 3.46 8.41 3.30
C GLN A 57 2.01 8.64 3.74
N ILE A 58 1.22 7.58 3.94
CA ILE A 58 -0.17 7.70 4.44
C ILE A 58 -0.18 8.34 5.82
N LYS A 59 0.69 7.88 6.70
CA LYS A 59 0.80 8.39 8.07
C LYS A 59 1.17 9.87 8.12
N ALA A 60 2.15 10.29 7.32
CA ALA A 60 2.53 11.69 7.19
C ALA A 60 1.35 12.53 6.67
N ARG A 61 0.66 12.05 5.63
CA ARG A 61 -0.51 12.74 5.08
C ARG A 61 -1.67 12.84 6.08
N ALA A 62 -1.92 11.78 6.85
CA ALA A 62 -2.93 11.78 7.91
C ALA A 62 -2.59 12.79 9.01
N TYR A 63 -1.31 12.91 9.36
CA TYR A 63 -0.83 13.88 10.33
C TYR A 63 -1.02 15.33 9.84
N ASP A 64 -0.72 15.60 8.56
CA ASP A 64 -0.97 16.92 7.96
C ASP A 64 -2.46 17.30 8.01
N LEU A 65 -3.35 16.37 7.63
CA LEU A 65 -4.80 16.58 7.71
C LEU A 65 -5.27 16.89 9.14
N TRP A 66 -4.69 16.23 10.14
CA TRP A 66 -4.98 16.48 11.55
C TRP A 66 -4.48 17.85 12.03
N LEU A 67 -3.30 18.27 11.57
CA LEU A 67 -2.77 19.61 11.84
C LEU A 67 -3.62 20.71 11.20
N ASP A 68 -4.06 20.52 9.95
CA ASP A 68 -4.90 21.45 9.21
C ASP A 68 -6.26 21.67 9.90
N GLU A 69 -6.83 20.62 10.50
CA GLU A 69 -8.07 20.71 11.30
C GLU A 69 -7.85 21.25 12.72
N ARG A 70 -6.65 21.77 13.04
CA ARG A 70 -6.26 22.32 14.35
C ARG A 70 -6.29 21.29 15.48
N ARG A 71 -5.87 20.06 15.21
CA ARG A 71 -5.59 19.02 16.21
C ARG A 71 -6.83 18.53 16.99
N PRO A 72 -7.94 18.17 16.32
CA PRO A 72 -9.13 17.67 17.00
C PRO A 72 -8.87 16.30 17.65
N ARG A 73 -9.56 16.02 18.77
CA ARG A 73 -9.53 14.69 19.42
C ARG A 73 -10.52 13.74 18.74
N GLY A 74 -10.19 12.45 18.72
CA GLY A 74 -11.11 11.40 18.27
C GLY A 74 -11.32 11.27 16.76
N ARG A 75 -10.53 11.98 15.94
CA ARG A 75 -10.68 12.02 14.47
C ARG A 75 -9.58 11.24 13.71
N ALA A 76 -8.69 10.57 14.43
CA ALA A 76 -7.52 9.92 13.86
C ALA A 76 -7.85 8.92 12.74
N LEU A 77 -8.94 8.14 12.88
CA LEU A 77 -9.38 7.20 11.85
C LEU A 77 -9.85 7.92 10.58
N ASP A 78 -10.60 9.01 10.72
CA ASP A 78 -11.10 9.79 9.58
C ASP A 78 -9.94 10.41 8.78
N HIS A 79 -8.95 10.96 9.48
CA HIS A 79 -7.74 11.49 8.86
C HIS A 79 -6.92 10.40 8.16
N TRP A 80 -6.80 9.23 8.78
CA TRP A 80 -6.12 8.08 8.19
C TRP A 80 -6.81 7.62 6.90
N LEU A 81 -8.12 7.34 6.94
CA LEU A 81 -8.87 6.87 5.79
C LEU A 81 -8.86 7.88 4.64
N LYS A 82 -8.92 9.18 4.95
CA LYS A 82 -8.80 10.22 3.93
C LYS A 82 -7.41 10.22 3.29
N ALA A 83 -6.35 10.19 4.10
CA ALA A 83 -4.97 10.14 3.62
C ALA A 83 -4.69 8.89 2.77
N GLU A 84 -5.16 7.73 3.22
CA GLU A 84 -5.03 6.46 2.51
C GLU A 84 -5.69 6.54 1.13
N ASN A 85 -6.93 7.04 1.03
CA ASN A 85 -7.62 7.22 -0.24
C ASN A 85 -6.90 8.19 -1.18
N GLU A 86 -6.40 9.32 -0.64
CA GLU A 86 -5.63 10.30 -1.43
C GLU A 86 -4.33 9.70 -1.98
N CYS A 87 -3.56 9.00 -1.14
CA CYS A 87 -2.33 8.32 -1.55
C CYS A 87 -2.59 7.21 -2.57
N ILE A 88 -3.58 6.33 -2.32
CA ILE A 88 -3.94 5.26 -3.26
C ILE A 88 -4.38 5.84 -4.60
N TYR A 89 -5.21 6.89 -4.59
CA TYR A 89 -5.60 7.57 -5.82
C TYR A 89 -4.38 8.07 -6.58
N GLN A 90 -3.46 8.76 -5.92
CA GLN A 90 -2.23 9.28 -6.54
C GLN A 90 -1.36 8.16 -7.14
N TRP A 91 -1.10 7.08 -6.40
CA TRP A 91 -0.31 5.96 -6.90
C TRP A 91 -0.99 5.25 -8.06
N SER A 92 -2.32 5.08 -8.02
CA SER A 92 -3.08 4.46 -9.11
C SER A 92 -3.04 5.25 -10.42
N GLN A 93 -2.83 6.56 -10.36
CA GLN A 93 -2.62 7.36 -11.57
C GLN A 93 -1.20 7.16 -12.12
N TRP A 94 -0.22 7.02 -11.24
CA TRP A 94 1.17 6.79 -11.63
C TRP A 94 1.36 5.41 -12.29
N ASP A 95 0.76 4.37 -11.72
CA ASP A 95 0.77 2.99 -12.26
C ASP A 95 0.16 2.90 -13.69
N LYS A 96 -0.69 3.86 -14.11
CA LYS A 96 -1.26 3.90 -15.46
C LYS A 96 -0.35 4.59 -16.49
N LEU A 97 0.62 5.37 -16.01
CA LEU A 97 1.51 6.17 -16.85
C LEU A 97 2.89 5.51 -17.02
N SER A 98 3.26 4.60 -16.12
CA SER A 98 4.45 3.74 -16.16
C SER A 98 4.24 2.51 -17.05
#